data_AF-A0A2W6RE56-F1
#
_entry.id   AF-A0A2W6RE56-F1
#
_cell.length_a   1.000
_cell.length_b   1.000
_cell.length_c   1.000
_cell.angle_alpha   90.00
_cell.angle_beta   90.00
_cell.angle_gamma   90.00
#
_symmetry.space_group_name_H-M   'P 1'
#
loop_
_entity.id
_entity.type
_entity.pdbx_description
1 polymer ?
#
loop_
_entity_poly.entity_id
_entity_poly.type
_entity_poly.pdbx_seq_one_letter_code
_entity_poly.pdbx_strand_id
1 'polypeptide(L)'
;LTLKATVSGEACGIPSYDQYVLFKDKKLIVLPQLMNVGDADVYYHSEEFVFPNDKGGVPNAFIFKMEEMEKDDRDREKKKRASKTYLWDGNSYKLK
;
A
#
# COMPACT_ATOMS: atom_id res chain seq x y z
N LEU A 1 10.65 -10.57 11.76
CA LEU A 1 10.52 -9.17 12.22
C LEU A 1 10.14 -8.32 11.02
N THR A 2 9.25 -7.34 11.17
CA THR A 2 8.87 -6.42 10.10
C THR A 2 9.15 -5.00 10.55
N LEU A 3 9.86 -4.25 9.73
CA LEU A 3 10.09 -2.82 9.91
C LEU A 3 9.24 -2.06 8.89
N LYS A 4 8.55 -1.02 9.34
CA LYS A 4 7.88 -0.04 8.50
C LYS A 4 8.56 1.31 8.73
N ALA A 5 9.04 1.92 7.66
CA ALA A 5 9.53 3.29 7.67
C ALA A 5 8.60 4.16 6.82
N THR A 6 8.24 5.33 7.34
CA THR A 6 7.38 6.30 6.65
C THR A 6 8.16 7.61 6.51
N VAL A 7 8.09 8.22 5.32
CA VAL A 7 8.70 9.52 5.05
C VAL A 7 7.73 10.43 4.32
N SER A 8 7.91 11.75 4.47
CA SER A 8 7.09 12.79 3.81
C SER A 8 5.61 12.78 4.27
N GLY A 9 4.77 13.58 3.61
CA GLY A 9 3.31 13.56 3.78
C GLY A 9 2.74 14.37 4.94
N GLU A 10 3.51 15.29 5.52
CA GLU A 10 3.07 16.13 6.64
C GLU A 10 2.17 17.31 6.22
N ALA A 11 1.77 17.39 4.94
CA ALA A 11 0.90 18.43 4.40
C ALA A 11 -0.03 17.91 3.30
N CYS A 12 -1.16 18.60 3.08
CA CYS A 12 -2.09 18.30 1.98
C CYS A 12 -1.40 18.36 0.63
N GLY A 13 -1.73 17.41 -0.25
CA GLY A 13 -1.14 17.29 -1.59
C GLY A 13 0.31 16.81 -1.60
N ILE A 14 0.94 16.58 -0.43
CA ILE A 14 2.29 16.02 -0.35
C ILE A 14 2.18 14.50 -0.13
N PRO A 15 2.81 13.68 -0.99
CA PRO A 15 2.76 12.24 -0.81
C PRO A 15 3.60 11.79 0.39
N SER A 16 3.06 10.84 1.15
CA SER A 16 3.81 9.99 2.07
C SER A 16 4.23 8.70 1.37
N TYR A 17 5.35 8.14 1.81
CA TYR A 17 5.86 6.88 1.30
C TYR A 17 6.13 5.90 2.44
N ASP A 18 5.50 4.72 2.38
CA ASP A 18 5.70 3.65 3.33
C ASP A 18 6.59 2.56 2.73
N GLN A 19 7.71 2.26 3.39
CA GLN A 19 8.61 1.18 3.03
C GLN A 19 8.53 0.06 4.07
N TYR A 20 8.06 -1.11 3.64
CA TYR A 20 8.10 -2.33 4.45
C TYR A 20 9.39 -3.11 4.15
N VAL A 21 10.08 -3.50 5.23
CA VAL A 21 11.27 -4.35 5.17
C VAL A 21 11.07 -5.53 6.11
N LEU A 22 11.08 -6.74 5.56
CA LEU A 22 11.00 -7.98 6.34
C LEU A 22 12.43 -8.42 6.69
N PHE A 23 12.68 -8.66 7.98
CA PHE A 23 13.93 -9.25 8.44
C PHE A 23 13.70 -10.72 8.80
N LYS A 24 14.35 -11.60 8.02
CA LYS A 24 14.27 -13.06 8.16
C LYS A 24 15.60 -13.68 7.76
N ASP A 25 16.08 -14.67 8.53
CA ASP A 25 17.30 -15.44 8.22
C ASP A 25 18.52 -14.56 7.91
N LYS A 26 18.68 -13.46 8.66
CA LYS A 26 19.71 -12.43 8.48
C LYS A 26 19.67 -11.71 7.11
N LYS A 27 18.55 -11.81 6.40
CA LYS A 27 18.27 -11.12 5.14
C LYS A 27 17.23 -10.03 5.35
N LEU A 28 17.37 -8.95 4.60
CA LEU A 28 16.38 -7.89 4.46
C LEU A 28 15.65 -8.09 3.14
N ILE A 29 14.33 -8.20 3.20
CA ILE A 29 13.46 -8.39 2.05
C ILE A 29 12.56 -7.17 1.97
N VAL A 30 12.83 -6.34 0.98
CA VAL A 30 12.15 -5.07 0.74
C VAL A 30 10.90 -5.35 -0.08
N LEU A 31 9.72 -4.97 0.43
CA LEU A 31 8.47 -5.05 -0.34
C LEU A 31 8.33 -3.81 -1.24
N PRO A 32 7.43 -3.82 -2.24
CA PRO A 32 7.13 -2.60 -2.99
C PRO A 32 6.78 -1.44 -2.04
N GLN A 33 7.28 -0.25 -2.35
CA GLN A 33 6.93 0.96 -1.60
C GLN A 33 5.46 1.30 -1.85
N LEU A 34 4.78 1.79 -0.82
CA LEU A 34 3.43 2.34 -0.94
C LEU A 34 3.50 3.85 -0.96
N MET A 35 2.63 4.49 -1.73
CA MET A 35 2.44 5.92 -1.81
C MET A 35 1.02 6.29 -1.36
N ASN A 36 0.91 7.28 -0.49
CA ASN A 36 -0.40 7.80 -0.08
C ASN A 36 -0.38 9.33 -0.17
N VAL A 37 -1.43 9.94 -0.69
CA VAL A 37 -1.58 11.40 -0.73
C VAL A 37 -3.05 11.76 -0.63
N GLY A 38 -3.35 12.86 0.04
CA GLY A 38 -4.70 13.43 0.12
C GLY A 38 -4.65 14.93 -0.02
N ASP A 39 -5.63 15.49 -0.72
CA ASP A 39 -5.85 16.93 -0.84
C ASP A 39 -7.29 17.25 -0.42
N ALA A 40 -7.42 17.59 0.87
CA ALA A 40 -8.69 17.86 1.53
C ALA A 40 -9.76 16.79 1.19
N ASP A 41 -10.92 17.22 0.72
CA ASP A 41 -12.02 16.38 0.27
C ASP A 41 -12.11 16.27 -1.26
N VAL A 42 -11.12 16.79 -2.00
CA VAL A 42 -11.12 16.85 -3.46
C VAL A 42 -10.48 15.61 -4.07
N TYR A 43 -9.37 15.16 -3.49
CA TYR A 43 -8.59 14.04 -4.01
C TYR A 43 -7.96 13.20 -2.91
N TYR A 44 -7.91 11.88 -3.12
CA TYR A 44 -6.94 11.04 -2.44
C TYR A 44 -6.46 9.90 -3.32
N HIS A 45 -5.26 9.43 -3.01
CA HIS A 45 -4.68 8.18 -3.46
C HIS A 45 -4.18 7.43 -2.22
N SER A 46 -4.66 6.20 -2.05
CA SER A 46 -4.36 5.36 -0.92
C SER A 46 -3.84 4.01 -1.40
N GLU A 47 -2.70 3.59 -0.88
CA GLU A 47 -2.09 2.30 -1.12
C GLU A 47 -1.82 1.58 0.20
N GLU A 48 -2.25 0.32 0.29
CA GLU A 48 -2.09 -0.52 1.48
C GLU A 48 -1.68 -1.95 1.11
N PHE A 49 -1.05 -2.64 2.06
CA PHE A 49 -0.90 -4.08 2.03
C PHE A 49 -1.87 -4.76 2.99
N VAL A 50 -2.49 -5.85 2.55
CA VAL A 50 -3.18 -6.83 3.39
C VAL A 50 -2.28 -8.05 3.52
N PHE A 51 -1.72 -8.25 4.70
CA PHE A 51 -0.86 -9.39 5.03
C PHE A 51 -1.68 -10.65 5.36
N PRO A 52 -1.05 -11.85 5.37
CA PRO A 52 -1.76 -13.11 5.64
C PRO A 52 -2.59 -13.12 6.94
N ASN A 53 -2.12 -12.41 7.97
CA ASN A 53 -2.75 -12.38 9.29
C ASN A 53 -3.74 -11.21 9.46
N ASP A 54 -3.87 -10.35 8.47
CA ASP A 54 -4.82 -9.24 8.49
C ASP A 54 -6.23 -9.74 8.12
N LYS A 55 -7.24 -8.94 8.44
CA LYS A 55 -8.62 -9.25 8.03
C LYS A 55 -8.72 -9.27 6.49
N GLY A 56 -9.09 -10.42 5.93
CA GLY A 56 -9.14 -10.62 4.48
C GLY A 56 -7.80 -11.01 3.85
N GLY A 57 -6.78 -11.32 4.68
CA GLY A 57 -5.53 -11.91 4.25
C GLY A 57 -5.68 -13.32 3.71
N VAL A 58 -4.69 -13.74 2.92
CA VAL A 58 -4.62 -15.08 2.30
C VAL A 58 -3.29 -15.73 2.71
N PRO A 59 -3.28 -17.02 3.09
CA PRO A 59 -2.03 -17.72 3.40
C PRO A 59 -1.04 -17.65 2.25
N ASN A 60 0.25 -17.49 2.57
CA ASN A 60 1.35 -17.45 1.61
C ASN A 60 1.20 -16.35 0.53
N ALA A 61 0.53 -15.24 0.85
CA ALA A 61 0.42 -14.10 -0.04
C ALA A 61 0.23 -12.80 0.75
N PHE A 62 0.62 -11.68 0.15
CA PHE A 62 0.16 -10.37 0.57
C PHE A 62 -0.50 -9.66 -0.61
N ILE A 63 -1.50 -8.84 -0.31
CA ILE A 63 -2.32 -8.18 -1.33
C ILE A 63 -2.04 -6.70 -1.25
N PHE A 64 -1.55 -6.13 -2.34
CA PHE A 64 -1.55 -4.68 -2.54
C PHE A 64 -2.94 -4.24 -2.96
N LYS A 65 -3.47 -3.20 -2.31
CA LYS A 65 -4.69 -2.52 -2.71
C LYS A 65 -4.38 -1.06 -2.94
N MET A 66 -4.96 -0.53 -4.00
CA MET A 66 -4.98 0.90 -4.29
C MET A 66 -6.43 1.35 -4.39
N GLU A 67 -6.73 2.49 -3.77
CA GLU A 67 -7.96 3.25 -3.99
C GLU A 67 -7.60 4.71 -4.28
N GLU A 68 -8.20 5.25 -5.32
CA GLU A 68 -8.10 6.66 -5.68
C GLU A 68 -9.50 7.24 -5.81
N MET A 69 -9.68 8.47 -5.35
CA MET A 69 -10.92 9.22 -5.49
C MET A 69 -10.61 10.65 -5.92
N GLU A 70 -11.40 11.15 -6.86
CA GLU A 70 -11.42 12.56 -7.24
C GLU A 70 -12.87 13.06 -7.26
N LYS A 71 -13.09 14.32 -6.88
CA LYS A 71 -14.34 15.04 -7.15
C LYS A 71 -14.24 15.80 -8.47
N ASP A 72 -15.32 15.77 -9.25
CA ASP A 72 -15.45 16.64 -10.42
C ASP A 72 -16.01 18.03 -10.07
N ASP A 73 -16.12 18.93 -11.05
CA ASP A 73 -16.65 20.30 -10.88
C ASP A 73 -18.10 20.37 -10.36
N ARG A 74 -18.79 19.23 -10.22
CA ARG A 74 -20.15 19.11 -9.69
C ARG A 74 -20.17 18.30 -8.38
N ASP A 75 -19.04 18.20 -7.70
CA ASP A 75 -18.84 17.44 -6.45
C ASP A 75 -19.14 15.93 -6.57
N ARG A 76 -19.13 15.37 -7.79
CA ARG A 76 -19.36 13.92 -7.97
C ARG A 76 -18.06 13.15 -7.77
N GLU A 77 -18.11 12.17 -6.88
CA GLU A 77 -16.98 11.27 -6.63
C GLU A 77 -16.76 10.30 -7.80
N LYS A 78 -15.53 10.22 -8.27
CA LYS A 78 -15.05 9.16 -9.17
C LYS A 78 -14.01 8.35 -8.43
N LYS A 79 -14.30 7.06 -8.23
CA LYS A 79 -13.41 6.13 -7.53
C LYS A 79 -12.76 5.16 -8.50
N LYS A 80 -11.47 4.93 -8.34
CA LYS A 80 -10.71 3.86 -8.99
C LYS A 80 -10.16 2.93 -7.92
N ARG A 81 -10.18 1.63 -8.21
CA ARG A 81 -9.63 0.61 -7.32
C ARG A 81 -8.75 -0.33 -8.12
N ALA A 82 -7.62 -0.71 -7.57
CA ALA A 82 -6.77 -1.77 -8.11
C ALA A 82 -6.32 -2.71 -6.99
N SER A 83 -6.01 -3.94 -7.37
CA SER A 83 -5.48 -4.94 -6.46
C SER A 83 -4.43 -5.80 -7.16
N LYS A 84 -3.35 -6.13 -6.47
CA LYS A 84 -2.30 -7.03 -6.92
C LYS A 84 -2.01 -8.03 -5.82
N THR A 85 -1.96 -9.31 -6.16
CA THR A 85 -1.61 -10.37 -5.21
C THR A 85 -0.17 -10.78 -5.43
N TYR A 86 0.63 -10.73 -4.37
CA TYR A 86 2.00 -11.22 -4.36
C TYR A 86 2.05 -12.55 -3.62
N LEU A 87 2.47 -13.60 -4.32
CA LEU A 87 2.71 -14.90 -3.72
C LEU A 87 4.01 -14.85 -2.93
N TRP A 88 3.98 -15.30 -1.67
CA TRP A 88 5.06 -15.25 -0.71
C TRP A 88 5.43 -16.66 -0.26
N ASP A 89 6.67 -17.07 -0.49
CA ASP A 89 7.18 -18.41 -0.10
C ASP A 89 7.89 -18.43 1.26
N GLY A 90 7.95 -17.28 1.94
CA GLY A 90 8.70 -17.10 3.18
C GLY A 90 10.06 -16.45 2.99
N ASN A 91 10.66 -16.46 1.81
CA ASN A 91 12.00 -15.94 1.51
C ASN A 91 12.00 -14.93 0.35
N SER A 92 11.02 -15.01 -0.54
CA SER A 92 10.87 -14.16 -1.71
C SER A 92 9.39 -14.02 -2.08
N TYR A 93 9.08 -13.03 -2.93
CA TYR A 93 7.76 -12.88 -3.48
C TYR A 93 7.78 -12.72 -5.00
N LYS A 94 6.67 -13.08 -5.63
CA LYS A 94 6.40 -12.81 -7.05
C LYS A 94 4.97 -12.33 -7.24
N LEU A 95 4.75 -11.47 -8.23
CA LEU A 95 3.41 -11.11 -8.64
C LEU A 95 2.69 -12.35 -9.19
N LYS A 96 1.44 -12.57 -8.76
CA LYS A 96 0.60 -13.67 -9.23
C LYS A 96 0.13 -13.44 -10.67
#